data_AF-A0A3A0C831-F1
#
_entry.id   AF-A0A3A0C831-F1
#
_cell.length_a   1.000
_cell.length_b   1.000
_cell.length_c   1.000
_cell.angle_alpha   90.00
_cell.angle_beta   90.00
_cell.angle_gamma   90.00
#
_symmetry.space_group_name_H-M   'P 1'
#
loop_
_entity.id
_entity.type
_entity.pdbx_description
1 polymer ?
#
loop_
_entity_poly.entity_id
_entity_poly.type
_entity_poly.pdbx_seq_one_letter_code
_entity_poly.pdbx_strand_id
1 'polypeptide(L)'
;MLLAALAASGLRAAPLDPNSFTSLGTLNLAAGSYTVDSTAMTLTGPGTNFNGVASGSICVFCFDTITVQSGATVTCTGTRPVAFLSKGTAIISGTISADGGDAQVGFTGFTPAGGAGGGAGGTAGDPGLAIPNGNGGGPGGGTASSGNSASGGGGFGSAGANGGGSGTPGMPGGAAYGDLATLLQGGSGGGGGEYTGGGGGGGAIELGAIGAITINSTGILSADGGDGEVANYGASGGGSGGGIYVHSNAGLTLAGTIRVRGGGGGKGGC
;
A
#
# COMPACT_ATOMS: atom_id res chain seq x y z
N MET A 1 -38.14 -25.98 -2.47
CA MET A 1 -37.88 -25.16 -1.27
C MET A 1 -36.59 -24.40 -1.52
N LEU A 2 -36.70 -23.09 -1.68
CA LEU A 2 -35.59 -22.17 -1.96
C LEU A 2 -34.95 -21.79 -0.63
N LEU A 3 -33.71 -22.20 -0.36
CA LEU A 3 -32.96 -21.76 0.81
C LEU A 3 -31.95 -20.71 0.34
N ALA A 4 -32.32 -19.44 0.49
CA ALA A 4 -31.43 -18.31 0.30
C ALA A 4 -30.50 -18.21 1.51
N ALA A 5 -29.21 -18.49 1.32
CA ALA A 5 -28.18 -18.14 2.31
C ALA A 5 -27.89 -16.64 2.19
N LEU A 6 -28.52 -15.85 3.05
CA LEU A 6 -28.21 -14.43 3.23
C LEU A 6 -26.94 -14.33 4.09
N ALA A 7 -25.76 -14.32 3.47
CA ALA A 7 -24.54 -13.96 4.17
C ALA A 7 -24.47 -12.44 4.28
N ALA A 8 -24.79 -11.90 5.46
CA ALA A 8 -24.46 -10.52 5.80
C ALA A 8 -22.94 -10.41 5.95
N SER A 9 -22.24 -9.93 4.92
CA SER A 9 -20.80 -9.65 4.98
C SER A 9 -20.54 -8.25 5.54
N GLY A 10 -20.69 -8.10 6.85
CA GLY A 10 -20.17 -6.96 7.60
C GLY A 10 -18.75 -7.24 8.09
N LEU A 11 -17.79 -6.40 7.67
CA LEU A 11 -16.44 -6.17 8.24
C LEU A 11 -15.60 -7.42 8.57
N ARG A 12 -14.56 -7.74 7.77
CA ARG A 12 -13.53 -8.71 8.23
C ARG A 12 -12.11 -8.31 7.83
N ALA A 13 -11.24 -8.34 8.83
CA ALA A 13 -9.91 -8.92 8.79
C ALA A 13 -9.87 -10.08 9.79
N ALA A 14 -10.67 -11.08 9.46
CA ALA A 14 -10.26 -12.44 9.75
C ALA A 14 -9.63 -12.99 8.47
N PRO A 15 -8.60 -13.85 8.59
CA PRO A 15 -7.90 -14.42 7.45
C PRO A 15 -8.88 -14.91 6.39
N LEU A 16 -8.68 -14.49 5.15
CA LEU A 16 -9.39 -15.06 4.02
C LEU A 16 -9.00 -16.54 3.94
N ASP A 17 -10.00 -17.42 4.03
CA ASP A 17 -9.78 -18.85 3.93
C ASP A 17 -9.52 -19.24 2.47
N PRO A 18 -8.35 -19.80 2.11
CA PRO A 18 -8.07 -20.22 0.75
C PRO A 18 -9.07 -21.25 0.20
N ASN A 19 -9.75 -22.03 1.05
CA ASN A 19 -10.79 -22.97 0.59
C ASN A 19 -12.05 -22.28 0.07
N SER A 20 -12.27 -21.01 0.43
CA SER A 20 -13.43 -20.23 -0.02
C SER A 20 -13.26 -19.70 -1.45
N PHE A 21 -12.10 -19.90 -2.08
CA PHE A 21 -11.79 -19.38 -3.41
C PHE A 21 -11.43 -20.49 -4.39
N THR A 22 -11.81 -20.33 -5.65
CA THR A 22 -11.38 -21.22 -6.74
C THR A 22 -9.90 -21.00 -7.02
N SER A 23 -9.15 -22.08 -7.17
CA SER A 23 -7.72 -22.01 -7.52
C SER A 23 -7.55 -21.58 -8.96
N LEU A 24 -6.56 -20.71 -9.21
CA LEU A 24 -6.11 -20.28 -10.53
C LEU A 24 -4.99 -21.20 -11.08
N GLY A 25 -4.76 -22.35 -10.43
CA GLY A 25 -3.67 -23.28 -10.74
C GLY A 25 -2.44 -23.03 -9.85
N THR A 26 -1.25 -23.36 -10.36
CA THR A 26 0.01 -23.13 -9.63
C THR A 26 0.64 -21.79 -10.03
N LEU A 27 0.99 -20.97 -9.05
CA LEU A 27 1.79 -19.77 -9.28
C LEU A 27 3.28 -20.09 -9.09
N ASN A 28 4.06 -19.93 -10.15
CA ASN A 28 5.52 -20.04 -10.10
C ASN A 28 6.14 -18.88 -10.89
N LEU A 29 6.55 -17.84 -10.17
CA LEU A 29 7.14 -16.64 -10.74
C LEU A 29 8.67 -16.78 -10.74
N ALA A 30 9.25 -16.88 -11.93
CA ALA A 30 10.69 -16.84 -12.13
C ALA A 30 11.23 -15.42 -12.01
N ALA A 31 12.55 -15.24 -12.10
CA ALA A 31 13.14 -13.90 -12.10
C ALA A 31 12.54 -13.01 -13.20
N GLY A 32 12.10 -11.81 -12.84
CA GLY A 32 11.36 -10.92 -13.72
C GLY A 32 10.43 -9.97 -12.96
N SER A 33 9.86 -9.01 -13.70
CA SER A 33 8.92 -8.03 -13.17
C SER A 33 7.48 -8.44 -13.47
N TYR A 34 6.65 -8.42 -12.44
CA TYR A 34 5.24 -8.75 -12.49
C TYR A 34 4.44 -7.60 -11.88
N THR A 35 3.25 -7.36 -12.41
CA THR A 35 2.36 -6.30 -11.93
C THR A 35 1.03 -6.91 -11.51
N VAL A 36 0.63 -6.62 -10.28
CA VAL A 36 -0.78 -6.71 -9.88
C VAL A 36 -1.41 -5.34 -10.08
N ASP A 37 -2.36 -5.24 -11.00
CA ASP A 37 -3.32 -4.15 -10.99
C ASP A 37 -4.53 -4.62 -10.18
N SER A 38 -4.60 -4.18 -8.92
CA SER A 38 -5.68 -4.57 -8.02
C SER A 38 -7.03 -3.96 -8.39
N THR A 39 -7.06 -2.90 -9.22
CA THR A 39 -8.31 -2.29 -9.71
C THR A 39 -8.89 -3.15 -10.82
N ALA A 40 -8.07 -3.54 -11.80
CA ALA A 40 -8.45 -4.47 -12.86
C ALA A 40 -8.50 -5.93 -12.37
N MET A 41 -7.95 -6.20 -11.20
CA MET A 41 -7.79 -7.53 -10.59
C MET A 41 -6.99 -8.48 -11.47
N THR A 42 -5.89 -8.01 -12.04
CA THR A 42 -5.02 -8.80 -12.92
C THR A 42 -3.62 -8.94 -12.33
N LEU A 43 -3.01 -10.12 -12.50
CA LEU A 43 -1.59 -10.35 -12.27
C LEU A 43 -0.95 -10.69 -13.62
N THR A 44 -0.03 -9.85 -14.06
CA THR A 44 0.62 -9.94 -15.38
C THR A 44 2.13 -9.89 -15.28
N GLY A 45 2.83 -10.46 -16.27
CA GLY A 45 4.29 -10.41 -16.40
C GLY A 45 4.78 -11.47 -17.38
N PRO A 46 6.09 -11.78 -17.41
CA PRO A 46 6.66 -12.80 -18.29
C PRO A 46 5.91 -14.13 -18.19
N GLY A 47 5.22 -14.51 -19.28
CA GLY A 47 4.44 -15.75 -19.37
C GLY A 47 3.31 -15.89 -18.34
N THR A 48 2.93 -14.81 -17.65
CA THR A 48 1.98 -14.83 -16.54
C THR A 48 0.80 -13.93 -16.87
N ASN A 49 -0.41 -14.48 -16.79
CA ASN A 49 -1.65 -13.74 -16.92
C ASN A 49 -2.74 -14.45 -16.11
N PHE A 50 -3.08 -13.88 -14.96
CA PHE A 50 -4.12 -14.39 -14.07
C PHE A 50 -5.15 -13.31 -13.78
N ASN A 51 -6.41 -13.71 -13.72
CA ASN A 51 -7.51 -12.85 -13.27
C ASN A 51 -7.88 -13.26 -11.84
N GLY A 52 -7.76 -12.31 -10.91
CA GLY A 52 -8.23 -12.46 -9.54
C GLY A 52 -9.74 -12.23 -9.44
N VAL A 53 -10.24 -12.25 -8.21
CA VAL A 53 -11.64 -11.99 -7.89
C VAL A 53 -11.76 -10.96 -6.78
N ALA A 54 -12.90 -10.26 -6.73
CA ALA A 54 -13.21 -9.37 -5.63
C ALA A 54 -13.77 -10.16 -4.44
N SER A 55 -13.24 -9.90 -3.25
CA SER A 55 -13.87 -10.26 -1.97
C SER A 55 -14.05 -8.99 -1.14
N GLY A 56 -15.26 -8.46 -1.08
CA GLY A 56 -15.50 -7.13 -0.49
C GLY A 56 -14.71 -6.04 -1.23
N SER A 57 -13.77 -5.39 -0.54
CA SER A 57 -12.83 -4.39 -1.10
C SER A 57 -11.47 -4.97 -1.50
N ILE A 58 -11.21 -6.26 -1.27
CA ILE A 58 -9.93 -6.91 -1.51
C ILE A 58 -9.90 -7.53 -2.91
N CYS A 59 -8.76 -7.46 -3.60
CA CYS A 59 -8.43 -8.21 -4.81
C CYS A 59 -7.74 -9.53 -4.40
N VAL A 60 -8.33 -10.67 -4.76
CA VAL A 60 -7.88 -11.99 -4.30
C VAL A 60 -7.35 -12.82 -5.46
N PHE A 61 -6.15 -13.36 -5.30
CA PHE A 61 -5.58 -14.41 -6.14
C PHE A 61 -5.38 -15.67 -5.30
N CYS A 62 -6.09 -16.75 -5.65
CA CYS A 62 -5.95 -18.04 -4.97
C CYS A 62 -5.31 -19.08 -5.89
N PHE A 63 -4.34 -19.83 -5.38
CA PHE A 63 -3.56 -20.82 -6.13
C PHE A 63 -3.45 -22.14 -5.37
N ASP A 64 -3.11 -23.21 -6.09
CA ASP A 64 -2.77 -24.51 -5.48
C ASP A 64 -1.52 -24.37 -4.64
N THR A 65 -0.47 -23.78 -5.19
CA THR A 65 0.77 -23.42 -4.49
C THR A 65 1.28 -22.09 -5.02
N ILE A 66 2.04 -21.39 -4.18
CA ILE A 66 2.67 -20.12 -4.53
C ILE A 66 4.19 -20.27 -4.41
N THR A 67 4.91 -19.95 -5.47
CA THR A 67 6.36 -19.77 -5.44
C THR A 67 6.72 -18.46 -6.13
N VAL A 68 7.33 -17.55 -5.38
CA VAL A 68 7.94 -16.32 -5.90
C VAL A 68 9.45 -16.49 -5.78
N GLN A 69 10.12 -16.81 -6.87
CA GLN A 69 11.54 -17.15 -6.87
C GLN A 69 12.42 -15.93 -6.60
N SER A 70 13.67 -16.16 -6.21
CA SER A 70 14.65 -15.08 -6.08
C SER A 70 14.81 -14.33 -7.40
N GLY A 71 14.83 -13.00 -7.34
CA GLY A 71 14.86 -12.13 -8.52
C GLY A 71 13.51 -11.89 -9.19
N ALA A 72 12.41 -12.49 -8.70
CA ALA A 72 11.07 -12.10 -9.07
C ALA A 72 10.64 -10.88 -8.25
N THR A 73 10.05 -9.88 -8.90
CA THR A 73 9.48 -8.69 -8.25
C THR A 73 8.04 -8.53 -8.68
N VAL A 74 7.12 -8.61 -7.73
CA VAL A 74 5.69 -8.34 -7.93
C VAL A 74 5.39 -6.95 -7.37
N THR A 75 4.99 -6.02 -8.24
CA THR A 75 4.55 -4.68 -7.84
C THR A 75 3.03 -4.64 -7.85
N CYS A 76 2.44 -4.39 -6.68
CA CYS A 76 1.01 -4.31 -6.45
C CYS A 76 0.57 -2.85 -6.42
N THR A 77 -0.22 -2.45 -7.42
CA THR A 77 -0.80 -1.11 -7.54
C THR A 77 -2.33 -1.18 -7.59
N GLY A 78 -2.98 -0.01 -7.65
CA GLY A 78 -4.43 0.09 -7.80
C GLY A 78 -5.15 0.35 -6.48
N THR A 79 -6.47 0.30 -6.54
CA THR A 79 -7.36 0.86 -5.50
C THR A 79 -7.75 -0.13 -4.41
N ARG A 80 -7.32 -1.40 -4.51
CA ARG A 80 -7.77 -2.48 -3.62
C ARG A 80 -6.58 -3.12 -2.91
N PRO A 81 -6.67 -3.42 -1.60
CA PRO A 81 -5.73 -4.34 -0.96
C PRO A 81 -5.66 -5.67 -1.73
N VAL A 82 -4.52 -6.36 -1.68
CA VAL A 82 -4.29 -7.60 -2.41
C VAL A 82 -4.12 -8.76 -1.46
N ALA A 83 -4.78 -9.89 -1.76
CA ALA A 83 -4.59 -11.14 -1.07
C ALA A 83 -4.03 -12.21 -2.01
N PHE A 84 -2.92 -12.82 -1.61
CA PHE A 84 -2.35 -14.02 -2.22
C PHE A 84 -2.64 -15.21 -1.31
N LEU A 85 -3.47 -16.13 -1.78
CA LEU A 85 -3.94 -17.28 -1.01
C LEU A 85 -3.45 -18.58 -1.63
N SER A 86 -2.89 -19.48 -0.82
CA SER A 86 -2.46 -20.80 -1.25
C SER A 86 -3.27 -21.92 -0.58
N LYS A 87 -3.73 -22.89 -1.37
CA LYS A 87 -4.35 -24.11 -0.85
C LYS A 87 -3.31 -25.14 -0.36
N GLY A 88 -2.07 -24.98 -0.77
CA GLY A 88 -0.90 -25.76 -0.37
C GLY A 88 0.13 -24.85 0.29
N THR A 89 1.39 -24.98 -0.09
CA THR A 89 2.49 -24.16 0.43
C THR A 89 2.66 -22.85 -0.32
N ALA A 90 3.15 -21.83 0.39
CA ALA A 90 3.62 -20.58 -0.19
C ALA A 90 5.11 -20.35 0.14
N ILE A 91 5.93 -20.16 -0.88
CA ILE A 91 7.37 -19.92 -0.76
C ILE A 91 7.71 -18.58 -1.40
N ILE A 92 8.22 -17.65 -0.60
CA ILE A 92 8.62 -16.31 -1.03
C ILE A 92 10.13 -16.16 -0.90
N SER A 93 10.82 -16.13 -2.03
CA SER A 93 12.24 -15.82 -2.15
C SER A 93 12.50 -14.53 -2.93
N GLY A 94 11.50 -14.01 -3.66
CA GLY A 94 11.53 -12.72 -4.33
C GLY A 94 10.82 -11.62 -3.54
N THR A 95 10.45 -10.54 -4.23
CA THR A 95 9.77 -9.38 -3.64
C THR A 95 8.31 -9.34 -4.03
N ILE A 96 7.43 -9.09 -3.06
CA ILE A 96 6.06 -8.62 -3.28
C ILE A 96 5.95 -7.25 -2.61
N SER A 97 5.73 -6.21 -3.39
CA SER A 97 5.71 -4.82 -2.93
C SER A 97 4.38 -4.18 -3.25
N ALA A 98 3.78 -3.56 -2.25
CA ALA A 98 2.69 -2.61 -2.38
C ALA A 98 3.15 -1.25 -1.83
N ASP A 99 4.38 -0.84 -2.12
CA ASP A 99 4.92 0.43 -1.64
C ASP A 99 4.20 1.61 -2.33
N GLY A 100 4.01 2.70 -1.59
CA GLY A 100 3.52 3.98 -2.10
C GLY A 100 4.60 4.70 -2.91
N GLY A 101 4.17 5.55 -3.84
CA GLY A 101 5.09 6.35 -4.67
C GLY A 101 5.65 7.55 -3.92
N ASP A 102 6.93 7.83 -4.15
CA ASP A 102 7.58 9.03 -3.64
C ASP A 102 7.06 10.30 -4.32
N ALA A 103 7.13 11.39 -3.58
CA ALA A 103 6.95 12.72 -4.12
C ALA A 103 7.99 13.05 -5.21
N GLN A 104 7.61 13.94 -6.12
CA GLN A 104 8.50 14.43 -7.17
C GLN A 104 8.43 15.97 -7.23
N VAL A 105 9.58 16.60 -7.51
CA VAL A 105 9.72 18.04 -7.64
C VAL A 105 9.44 18.49 -9.08
N GLY A 106 8.73 19.60 -9.26
CA GLY A 106 8.59 20.27 -10.56
C GLY A 106 7.52 19.67 -11.48
N PHE A 107 6.71 18.74 -10.97
CA PHE A 107 5.57 18.17 -11.68
C PHE A 107 4.27 18.75 -11.12
N THR A 108 3.86 19.92 -11.60
CA THR A 108 2.63 20.59 -11.16
C THR A 108 1.40 19.72 -11.45
N GLY A 109 0.47 19.66 -10.50
CA GLY A 109 -0.71 18.79 -10.61
C GLY A 109 -0.43 17.29 -10.44
N PHE A 110 0.82 16.89 -10.20
CA PHE A 110 1.16 15.49 -9.94
C PHE A 110 0.71 15.05 -8.54
N THR A 111 0.21 13.82 -8.46
CA THR A 111 -0.27 13.18 -7.24
C THR A 111 0.38 11.80 -7.17
N PRO A 112 1.39 11.59 -6.30
CA PRO A 112 2.02 10.27 -6.16
C PRO A 112 0.98 9.19 -5.83
N ALA A 113 1.03 8.07 -6.53
CA ALA A 113 0.10 6.98 -6.30
C ALA A 113 0.36 6.31 -4.93
N GLY A 114 -0.69 5.83 -4.28
CA GLY A 114 -0.55 4.87 -3.20
C GLY A 114 -0.17 3.49 -3.74
N GLY A 115 0.30 2.61 -2.85
CA GLY A 115 0.37 1.19 -3.14
C GLY A 115 -1.02 0.58 -3.28
N ALA A 116 -1.14 -0.71 -3.59
CA ALA A 116 -2.44 -1.37 -3.75
C ALA A 116 -3.37 -1.18 -2.54
N GLY A 117 -4.44 -0.38 -2.68
CA GLY A 117 -5.36 -0.02 -1.61
C GLY A 117 -4.88 1.08 -0.65
N GLY A 118 -3.73 1.68 -0.92
CA GLY A 118 -3.19 2.84 -0.21
C GLY A 118 -3.71 4.17 -0.76
N GLY A 119 -3.74 5.18 0.09
CA GLY A 119 -4.11 6.55 -0.30
C GLY A 119 -3.04 7.19 -1.18
N ALA A 120 -3.46 7.91 -2.22
CA ALA A 120 -2.53 8.73 -3.00
C ALA A 120 -1.94 9.85 -2.14
N GLY A 121 -0.77 10.35 -2.51
CA GLY A 121 -0.19 11.56 -1.97
C GLY A 121 -1.04 12.80 -2.24
N GLY A 122 -0.69 13.92 -1.61
CA GLY A 122 -1.30 15.20 -1.93
C GLY A 122 -0.78 15.78 -3.24
N THR A 123 -1.64 16.50 -3.96
CA THR A 123 -1.29 17.14 -5.24
C THR A 123 -0.24 18.24 -5.06
N ALA A 124 0.74 18.28 -5.98
CA ALA A 124 1.67 19.39 -6.14
C ALA A 124 0.93 20.65 -6.62
N GLY A 125 0.80 21.66 -5.76
CA GLY A 125 0.14 22.91 -6.10
C GLY A 125 1.00 23.83 -6.96
N ASP A 126 0.37 24.84 -7.55
CA ASP A 126 0.99 25.93 -8.28
C ASP A 126 0.08 27.17 -8.20
N PRO A 127 0.42 28.17 -7.37
CA PRO A 127 -0.33 29.41 -7.26
C PRO A 127 -0.40 30.19 -8.58
N GLY A 128 0.65 30.10 -9.41
CA GLY A 128 0.70 30.76 -10.73
C GLY A 128 -0.26 30.16 -11.74
N LEU A 129 -0.68 28.90 -11.53
CA LEU A 129 -1.66 28.20 -12.36
C LEU A 129 -3.01 27.96 -11.64
N ALA A 130 -3.20 28.54 -10.45
CA ALA A 130 -4.36 28.33 -9.60
C ALA A 130 -4.62 26.84 -9.25
N ILE A 131 -3.56 26.03 -9.16
CA ILE A 131 -3.63 24.65 -8.70
C ILE A 131 -3.40 24.64 -7.19
N PRO A 132 -4.38 24.22 -6.37
CA PRO A 132 -4.19 24.19 -4.92
C PRO A 132 -3.28 23.03 -4.49
N ASN A 133 -2.57 23.22 -3.37
CA ASN A 133 -1.89 22.13 -2.69
C ASN A 133 -2.93 21.10 -2.23
N GLY A 134 -2.71 19.82 -2.51
CA GLY A 134 -3.67 18.76 -2.19
C GLY A 134 -3.40 18.12 -0.82
N ASN A 135 -4.45 17.78 -0.08
CA ASN A 135 -4.32 16.89 1.06
C ASN A 135 -3.97 15.48 0.58
N GLY A 136 -3.27 14.71 1.42
CA GLY A 136 -3.07 13.28 1.18
C GLY A 136 -4.41 12.53 1.15
N GLY A 137 -4.48 11.49 0.33
CA GLY A 137 -5.61 10.59 0.25
C GLY A 137 -5.60 9.53 1.35
N GLY A 138 -6.77 8.95 1.62
CA GLY A 138 -6.99 7.93 2.65
C GLY A 138 -7.53 8.49 3.97
N PRO A 139 -7.99 7.63 4.90
CA PRO A 139 -8.64 8.07 6.14
C PRO A 139 -7.75 8.89 7.09
N GLY A 140 -6.43 8.71 6.98
CA GLY A 140 -5.41 9.45 7.72
C GLY A 140 -4.56 10.30 6.78
N GLY A 141 -5.15 10.90 5.75
CA GLY A 141 -4.43 11.78 4.82
C GLY A 141 -3.80 12.98 5.52
N GLY A 142 -2.55 13.29 5.19
CA GLY A 142 -1.85 14.47 5.70
C GLY A 142 -2.39 15.79 5.15
N THR A 143 -2.36 16.86 5.94
CA THR A 143 -2.86 18.18 5.50
C THR A 143 -1.85 18.88 4.61
N ALA A 144 -2.31 19.44 3.48
CA ALA A 144 -1.49 20.16 2.51
C ALA A 144 -0.81 21.39 3.11
N SER A 145 0.34 21.81 2.53
CA SER A 145 1.07 22.99 2.99
C SER A 145 0.26 24.28 2.84
N SER A 146 0.54 25.28 3.68
CA SER A 146 0.03 26.64 3.48
C SER A 146 1.11 27.67 3.78
N GLY A 147 1.42 28.52 2.79
CA GLY A 147 2.52 29.47 2.89
C GLY A 147 3.82 28.75 3.24
N ASN A 148 4.51 29.22 4.28
CA ASN A 148 5.81 28.65 4.71
C ASN A 148 5.67 27.43 5.64
N SER A 149 4.45 26.96 5.89
CA SER A 149 4.19 25.82 6.78
C SER A 149 4.23 24.54 5.95
N ALA A 150 5.15 23.63 6.25
CA ALA A 150 5.25 22.33 5.58
C ALA A 150 4.00 21.49 5.86
N SER A 151 3.71 20.57 4.94
CA SER A 151 2.54 19.71 5.01
C SER A 151 2.71 18.58 6.04
N GLY A 152 1.59 18.01 6.49
CA GLY A 152 1.58 16.87 7.42
C GLY A 152 1.78 15.54 6.69
N GLY A 153 2.33 14.55 7.40
CA GLY A 153 2.44 13.17 6.92
C GLY A 153 1.14 12.37 7.04
N GLY A 154 1.04 11.26 6.31
CA GLY A 154 -0.07 10.32 6.44
C GLY A 154 -0.03 9.54 7.77
N GLY A 155 -1.20 9.15 8.28
CA GLY A 155 -1.37 8.28 9.45
C GLY A 155 -1.76 6.85 9.07
N PHE A 156 -1.31 5.86 9.86
CA PHE A 156 -1.78 4.45 9.87
C PHE A 156 -1.19 3.76 11.10
N GLY A 157 -2.02 3.09 11.91
CA GLY A 157 -1.67 2.57 13.24
C GLY A 157 -1.42 3.66 14.30
N SER A 158 -0.90 4.81 13.88
CA SER A 158 -0.74 6.04 14.66
C SER A 158 -1.08 7.26 13.81
N ALA A 159 -1.14 8.43 14.45
CA ALA A 159 -1.23 9.69 13.72
C ALA A 159 0.06 9.93 12.91
N GLY A 160 -0.08 10.61 11.78
CA GLY A 160 1.03 11.10 10.97
C GLY A 160 1.78 12.24 11.67
N ALA A 161 3.03 12.45 11.28
CA ALA A 161 3.82 13.56 11.81
C ALA A 161 3.29 14.90 11.29
N ASN A 162 3.32 15.94 12.13
CA ASN A 162 3.06 17.31 11.69
C ASN A 162 4.24 17.81 10.84
N GLY A 163 3.93 18.70 9.90
CA GLY A 163 4.95 19.43 9.15
C GLY A 163 5.78 20.35 10.05
N GLY A 164 6.96 20.73 9.57
CA GLY A 164 7.74 21.82 10.16
C GLY A 164 7.19 23.21 9.77
N GLY A 165 7.59 24.24 10.49
CA GLY A 165 7.28 25.63 10.12
C GLY A 165 8.31 26.61 10.67
N SER A 166 8.47 27.74 9.98
CA SER A 166 9.35 28.84 10.41
C SER A 166 8.51 29.99 10.94
N GLY A 167 8.39 30.10 12.27
CA GLY A 167 7.60 31.13 12.95
C GLY A 167 6.09 30.85 13.03
N THR A 168 5.58 29.81 12.35
CA THR A 168 4.21 29.31 12.47
C THR A 168 4.21 27.78 12.65
N PRO A 169 3.19 27.18 13.31
CA PRO A 169 3.05 25.74 13.34
C PRO A 169 2.93 25.17 11.92
N GLY A 170 3.62 24.07 11.65
CA GLY A 170 3.41 23.31 10.42
C GLY A 170 2.04 22.62 10.40
N MET A 171 1.69 22.06 9.25
CA MET A 171 0.37 21.48 9.05
C MET A 171 0.20 20.16 9.78
N PRO A 172 -1.02 19.85 10.26
CA PRO A 172 -1.25 18.63 11.01
C PRO A 172 -1.10 17.39 10.14
N GLY A 173 -0.44 16.37 10.70
CA GLY A 173 -0.45 15.02 10.16
C GLY A 173 -1.85 14.41 10.21
N GLY A 174 -2.06 13.37 9.42
CA GLY A 174 -3.35 12.68 9.37
C GLY A 174 -3.66 11.88 10.64
N ALA A 175 -4.94 11.65 10.89
CA ALA A 175 -5.40 10.91 12.06
C ALA A 175 -4.95 9.43 12.03
N ALA A 176 -4.85 8.82 13.22
CA ALA A 176 -4.65 7.38 13.34
C ALA A 176 -5.90 6.62 12.87
N TYR A 177 -5.69 5.56 12.10
CA TYR A 177 -6.69 4.54 11.78
C TYR A 177 -5.98 3.22 11.47
N GLY A 178 -6.73 2.20 11.10
CA GLY A 178 -6.20 0.91 10.66
C GLY A 178 -6.16 -0.06 11.83
N ASP A 179 -6.94 -1.12 11.72
CA ASP A 179 -6.91 -2.27 12.62
C ASP A 179 -6.98 -3.53 11.78
N LEU A 180 -5.83 -4.20 11.62
CA LEU A 180 -5.68 -5.40 10.80
C LEU A 180 -6.37 -6.63 11.40
N ALA A 181 -6.94 -6.56 12.60
CA ALA A 181 -7.86 -7.58 13.11
C ALA A 181 -9.31 -7.36 12.62
N THR A 182 -9.61 -6.20 12.03
CA THR A 182 -10.95 -5.83 11.55
C THR A 182 -11.04 -5.54 10.05
N LEU A 183 -9.98 -5.03 9.42
CA LEU A 183 -9.93 -4.77 7.98
C LEU A 183 -8.50 -4.80 7.41
N LEU A 184 -8.30 -5.51 6.29
CA LEU A 184 -7.08 -5.37 5.50
C LEU A 184 -7.16 -4.02 4.77
N GLN A 185 -6.29 -3.08 5.14
CA GLN A 185 -6.36 -1.70 4.65
C GLN A 185 -4.97 -1.11 4.47
N GLY A 186 -4.79 -0.33 3.39
CA GLY A 186 -3.56 0.41 3.14
C GLY A 186 -3.44 1.68 4.00
N GLY A 187 -2.24 2.24 3.97
CA GLY A 187 -1.86 3.53 4.55
C GLY A 187 -2.44 4.72 3.79
N SER A 188 -2.19 5.91 4.32
CA SER A 188 -2.62 7.18 3.74
C SER A 188 -1.44 7.99 3.23
N GLY A 189 -1.69 8.83 2.22
CA GLY A 189 -0.68 9.72 1.67
C GLY A 189 -0.41 10.93 2.56
N GLY A 190 0.78 11.52 2.41
CA GLY A 190 1.12 12.80 2.99
C GLY A 190 0.55 13.98 2.20
N GLY A 191 0.47 15.15 2.82
CA GLY A 191 0.00 16.38 2.17
C GLY A 191 0.99 16.88 1.12
N GLY A 192 0.48 17.47 0.05
CA GLY A 192 1.27 18.13 -0.99
C GLY A 192 1.73 19.52 -0.56
N GLY A 193 2.80 19.98 -1.19
CA GLY A 193 3.34 21.32 -1.07
C GLY A 193 3.24 22.10 -2.38
N GLU A 194 3.77 23.32 -2.37
CA GLU A 194 3.92 24.10 -3.59
C GLU A 194 4.97 23.40 -4.48
N TYR A 195 4.61 23.10 -5.73
CA TYR A 195 5.44 22.42 -6.72
C TYR A 195 5.91 20.99 -6.35
N THR A 196 5.40 20.43 -5.25
CA THR A 196 5.82 19.12 -4.72
C THR A 196 4.62 18.29 -4.28
N GLY A 197 4.51 17.06 -4.80
CA GLY A 197 3.48 16.13 -4.33
C GLY A 197 3.79 15.63 -2.92
N GLY A 198 2.80 15.13 -2.18
CA GLY A 198 3.05 14.37 -0.94
C GLY A 198 3.34 12.91 -1.24
N GLY A 199 4.08 12.20 -0.40
CA GLY A 199 4.34 10.77 -0.59
C GLY A 199 3.06 9.94 -0.51
N GLY A 200 2.92 8.92 -1.36
CA GLY A 200 1.78 8.01 -1.37
C GLY A 200 1.78 7.06 -0.18
N GLY A 201 0.62 6.69 0.33
CA GLY A 201 0.49 5.68 1.38
C GLY A 201 0.80 4.28 0.86
N GLY A 202 1.45 3.46 1.69
CA GLY A 202 1.67 2.05 1.41
C GLY A 202 0.34 1.31 1.24
N GLY A 203 0.32 0.27 0.41
CA GLY A 203 -0.85 -0.57 0.17
C GLY A 203 -1.10 -1.58 1.28
N ALA A 204 -1.88 -2.61 0.99
CA ALA A 204 -2.02 -3.73 1.91
C ALA A 204 -1.97 -5.10 1.22
N ILE A 205 -1.29 -6.04 1.89
CA ILE A 205 -1.02 -7.38 1.41
C ILE A 205 -1.50 -8.39 2.45
N GLU A 206 -2.29 -9.37 2.01
CA GLU A 206 -2.51 -10.61 2.74
C GLU A 206 -1.76 -11.76 2.05
N LEU A 207 -1.00 -12.53 2.82
CA LEU A 207 -0.40 -13.80 2.39
C LEU A 207 -0.95 -14.92 3.27
N GLY A 208 -1.88 -15.70 2.73
CA GLY A 208 -2.55 -16.78 3.43
C GLY A 208 -2.22 -18.15 2.83
N ALA A 209 -2.03 -19.17 3.65
CA ALA A 209 -1.87 -20.53 3.16
C ALA A 209 -2.51 -21.59 4.07
N ILE A 210 -3.08 -22.63 3.47
CA ILE A 210 -3.47 -23.83 4.23
C ILE A 210 -2.21 -24.60 4.62
N GLY A 211 -1.28 -24.78 3.68
CA GLY A 211 0.04 -25.34 3.96
C GLY A 211 0.99 -24.32 4.58
N ALA A 212 2.25 -24.70 4.70
CA ALA A 212 3.27 -23.85 5.32
C ALA A 212 3.59 -22.63 4.46
N ILE A 213 3.90 -21.50 5.12
CA ILE A 213 4.49 -20.32 4.51
C ILE A 213 5.96 -20.27 4.86
N THR A 214 6.81 -20.11 3.85
CA THR A 214 8.24 -19.83 4.02
C THR A 214 8.61 -18.54 3.31
N ILE A 215 9.01 -17.53 4.07
CA ILE A 215 9.64 -16.31 3.56
C ILE A 215 11.14 -16.48 3.75
N ASN A 216 11.84 -16.87 2.68
CA ASN A 216 13.28 -17.13 2.69
C ASN A 216 14.07 -15.85 2.93
N SER A 217 15.38 -15.96 3.18
CA SER A 217 16.25 -14.83 3.54
C SER A 217 16.27 -13.69 2.51
N THR A 218 16.03 -13.99 1.23
CA THR A 218 15.91 -12.99 0.14
C THR A 218 14.47 -12.53 -0.09
N GLY A 219 13.50 -13.18 0.55
CA GLY A 219 12.08 -12.87 0.44
C GLY A 219 11.74 -11.55 1.11
N ILE A 220 10.99 -10.70 0.40
CA ILE A 220 10.55 -9.39 0.89
C ILE A 220 9.05 -9.25 0.65
N LEU A 221 8.31 -8.92 1.71
CA LEU A 221 6.97 -8.34 1.61
C LEU A 221 7.05 -6.89 2.07
N SER A 222 6.64 -5.94 1.25
CA SER A 222 6.68 -4.53 1.61
C SER A 222 5.39 -3.79 1.29
N ALA A 223 5.03 -2.83 2.14
CA ALA A 223 3.93 -1.90 1.96
C ALA A 223 4.29 -0.56 2.62
N ASP A 224 5.46 -0.04 2.28
CA ASP A 224 5.96 1.22 2.81
C ASP A 224 5.24 2.42 2.18
N GLY A 225 5.14 3.51 2.93
CA GLY A 225 4.77 4.80 2.37
C GLY A 225 5.92 5.41 1.58
N GLY A 226 5.58 6.21 0.58
CA GLY A 226 6.52 7.01 -0.17
C GLY A 226 6.98 8.25 0.59
N ASP A 227 8.17 8.72 0.27
CA ASP A 227 8.77 9.92 0.85
C ASP A 227 8.09 11.19 0.32
N GLY A 228 8.02 12.21 1.17
CA GLY A 228 7.77 13.59 0.76
C GLY A 228 9.02 14.22 0.15
N GLU A 229 8.89 15.45 -0.35
CA GLU A 229 9.97 16.14 -1.06
C GLU A 229 10.22 17.56 -0.56
N VAL A 230 11.46 17.99 -0.81
CA VAL A 230 11.97 19.32 -0.45
C VAL A 230 11.29 20.40 -1.31
N ALA A 231 10.82 21.46 -0.66
CA ALA A 231 10.32 22.66 -1.32
C ALA A 231 10.73 23.94 -0.58
N ASN A 232 10.81 25.05 -1.32
CA ASN A 232 11.13 26.37 -0.77
C ASN A 232 9.94 26.99 -0.01
N TYR A 233 8.69 26.65 -0.38
CA TYR A 233 7.46 27.20 0.19
C TYR A 233 6.58 26.09 0.80
N GLY A 234 7.11 25.48 1.87
CA GLY A 234 6.45 24.37 2.58
C GLY A 234 6.73 23.01 1.93
N ALA A 235 7.64 22.25 2.52
CA ALA A 235 7.97 20.89 2.09
C ALA A 235 6.76 19.95 2.18
N SER A 236 6.75 18.90 1.38
CA SER A 236 5.65 17.93 1.38
C SER A 236 5.83 16.83 2.43
N GLY A 237 4.74 16.11 2.73
CA GLY A 237 4.68 15.13 3.79
C GLY A 237 4.89 13.73 3.24
N GLY A 238 5.51 12.85 4.02
CA GLY A 238 5.62 11.43 3.68
C GLY A 238 4.30 10.69 3.86
N GLY A 239 4.08 9.65 3.07
CA GLY A 239 2.96 8.72 3.25
C GLY A 239 3.20 7.77 4.42
N SER A 240 2.15 7.24 5.03
CA SER A 240 2.29 6.17 6.02
C SER A 240 2.55 4.83 5.34
N GLY A 241 3.14 3.88 6.06
CA GLY A 241 3.06 2.47 5.67
C GLY A 241 1.61 1.97 5.70
N GLY A 242 1.38 0.79 5.13
CA GLY A 242 0.09 0.13 5.16
C GLY A 242 0.09 -1.19 5.94
N GLY A 243 -0.70 -2.17 5.47
CA GLY A 243 -0.97 -3.39 6.21
C GLY A 243 -0.37 -4.64 5.57
N ILE A 244 0.35 -5.46 6.34
CA ILE A 244 0.72 -6.81 5.89
C ILE A 244 0.19 -7.83 6.90
N TYR A 245 -0.61 -8.78 6.43
CA TYR A 245 -1.16 -9.86 7.22
C TYR A 245 -0.73 -11.22 6.67
N VAL A 246 -0.06 -12.03 7.49
CA VAL A 246 0.47 -13.34 7.09
C VAL A 246 -0.12 -14.42 7.98
N HIS A 247 -0.71 -15.46 7.40
CA HIS A 247 -1.32 -16.55 8.17
C HIS A 247 -1.16 -17.91 7.48
N SER A 248 -0.98 -18.95 8.30
CA SER A 248 -0.86 -20.34 7.83
C SER A 248 -1.54 -21.31 8.79
N ASN A 249 -2.14 -22.38 8.26
CA ASN A 249 -2.67 -23.47 9.10
C ASN A 249 -1.62 -24.54 9.45
N ALA A 250 -0.48 -24.58 8.76
CA ALA A 250 0.56 -25.61 8.95
C ALA A 250 1.88 -25.08 9.54
N GLY A 251 2.17 -23.79 9.39
CA GLY A 251 3.34 -23.16 10.00
C GLY A 251 3.91 -21.98 9.20
N LEU A 252 4.56 -21.04 9.89
CA LEU A 252 5.25 -19.90 9.29
C LEU A 252 6.75 -19.97 9.60
N THR A 253 7.58 -19.98 8.57
CA THR A 253 9.03 -19.76 8.65
C THR A 253 9.37 -18.40 8.05
N LEU A 254 9.89 -17.49 8.88
CA LEU A 254 10.28 -16.14 8.47
C LEU A 254 11.79 -15.96 8.65
N ALA A 255 12.52 -16.01 7.54
CA ALA A 255 13.95 -15.67 7.46
C ALA A 255 14.20 -14.38 6.68
N GLY A 256 13.25 -13.95 5.86
CA GLY A 256 13.29 -12.70 5.08
C GLY A 256 12.72 -11.49 5.81
N THR A 257 12.25 -10.51 5.05
CA THR A 257 11.80 -9.20 5.56
C THR A 257 10.31 -8.97 5.32
N ILE A 258 9.61 -8.48 6.34
CA ILE A 258 8.28 -7.85 6.23
C ILE A 258 8.43 -6.39 6.64
N ARG A 259 8.01 -5.45 5.79
CA ARG A 259 8.31 -4.02 5.93
C ARG A 259 7.07 -3.14 5.67
N VAL A 260 6.77 -2.23 6.58
CA VAL A 260 5.60 -1.33 6.53
C VAL A 260 5.93 0.07 7.08
N ARG A 261 7.06 0.66 6.67
CA ARG A 261 7.51 1.94 7.23
C ARG A 261 6.72 3.10 6.61
N GLY A 262 6.56 4.19 7.35
CA GLY A 262 6.19 5.47 6.74
C GLY A 262 7.37 6.08 5.98
N GLY A 263 7.07 6.93 5.01
CA GLY A 263 8.05 7.74 4.30
C GLY A 263 8.51 8.94 5.13
N GLY A 264 9.71 9.43 4.84
CA GLY A 264 10.23 10.67 5.39
C GLY A 264 9.45 11.89 4.89
N GLY A 265 9.30 12.91 5.73
CA GLY A 265 8.85 14.22 5.25
C GLY A 265 9.94 14.91 4.43
N GLY A 266 9.54 15.80 3.53
CA GLY A 266 10.46 16.67 2.81
C GLY A 266 11.22 17.59 3.77
N LYS A 267 12.51 17.83 3.49
CA LYS A 267 13.30 18.81 4.26
C LYS A 267 12.91 20.22 3.83
N GLY A 268 12.64 21.12 4.77
CA GLY A 268 12.42 22.53 4.49
C GLY A 268 13.75 23.28 4.29
N GLY A 269 13.76 24.29 3.42
CA GLY A 269 14.91 25.20 3.22
C GLY A 269 14.79 26.53 3.99
N CYS A 270 13.97 26.58 5.04
CA CYS A 270 13.68 27.81 5.78
C CYS A 270 14.78 28.22 6.77
#